data_AF-A0A725RVB8-F1
#
_entry.id   AF-A0A725RVB8-F1
#
_cell.length_a   1.000
_cell.length_b   1.000
_cell.length_c   1.000
_cell.angle_alpha   90.00
_cell.angle_beta   90.00
_cell.angle_gamma   90.00
#
_symmetry.space_group_name_H-M   'P 1'
#
loop_
_entity.id
_entity.type
_entity.pdbx_description
1 polymer ?
#
loop_
_entity_poly.entity_id
_entity_poly.type
_entity_poly.pdbx_seq_one_letter_code
_entity_poly.pdbx_strand_id
1 'polypeptide(L)'
;YAPNPLSWIDPLGLAVTPLNKEGFYVYGLYKPGATEPYYVGHTEQNPLKREGQHAGTGRLGDAELRVLKGEDGKLTYSQAKGYEQAYREKYKTKTGFPGNVIEPIDKSRTDSRGKSHYRNYRAAAKEIGIKPTKSRGCI
;
A
#
# COMPACT_ATOMS: atom_id res chain seq x y z
N TYR A 1 -21.96 6.92 1.80
CA TYR A 1 -21.09 5.83 2.28
C TYR A 1 -19.90 5.74 1.34
N ALA A 2 -18.75 6.33 1.70
CA ALA A 2 -17.54 6.21 0.87
C ALA A 2 -16.91 4.85 1.20
N PRO A 3 -16.73 3.94 0.22
CA PRO A 3 -16.00 2.71 0.48
C PRO A 3 -14.59 3.10 0.93
N ASN A 4 -14.33 2.85 2.20
CA ASN A 4 -13.01 3.01 2.80
C ASN A 4 -12.04 2.20 1.93
N PRO A 5 -10.96 2.77 1.37
CA PRO A 5 -9.99 2.00 0.58
C PRO A 5 -9.25 0.93 1.42
N LEU A 6 -9.56 0.90 2.72
CA LEU A 6 -9.37 -0.18 3.67
C LEU A 6 -10.45 -1.28 3.60
N SER A 7 -11.24 -1.44 2.53
CA SER A 7 -12.19 -2.56 2.38
C SER A 7 -11.44 -3.89 2.36
N TRP A 8 -11.07 -4.32 3.55
CA TRP A 8 -11.01 -5.67 4.04
C TRP A 8 -12.43 -6.19 3.91
N ILE A 9 -12.65 -7.12 3.01
CA ILE A 9 -13.76 -8.05 3.14
C ILE A 9 -13.44 -8.87 4.42
N ASP A 10 -14.20 -8.84 5.53
CA ASP A 10 -15.54 -8.26 5.75
C ASP A 10 -15.98 -8.28 7.25
N PRO A 11 -17.01 -7.51 7.69
CA PRO A 11 -17.67 -7.69 8.99
C PRO A 11 -18.58 -8.93 9.14
N LEU A 12 -18.95 -9.65 8.07
CA LEU A 12 -19.79 -10.87 8.02
C LEU A 12 -19.56 -11.86 6.81
N GLY A 13 -18.61 -11.63 5.89
CA GLY A 13 -18.44 -12.37 4.62
C GLY A 13 -16.97 -12.73 4.28
N LEU A 14 -16.58 -13.97 4.57
CA LEU A 14 -15.19 -14.46 4.64
C LEU A 14 -14.53 -14.77 3.28
N ALA A 15 -13.91 -13.78 2.64
CA ALA A 15 -12.86 -14.04 1.64
C ALA A 15 -11.62 -13.20 1.93
N VAL A 16 -10.76 -13.72 2.80
CA VAL A 16 -9.43 -13.16 3.03
C VAL A 16 -8.62 -13.28 1.73
N THR A 17 -8.17 -12.16 1.16
CA THR A 17 -7.31 -12.19 -0.04
C THR A 17 -6.13 -13.14 0.20
N PRO A 18 -5.94 -14.18 -0.63
CA PRO A 18 -4.84 -15.12 -0.46
C PRO A 18 -3.50 -14.38 -0.47
N LEU A 19 -2.60 -14.73 0.45
CA LEU A 19 -1.31 -14.04 0.61
C LEU A 19 -0.46 -14.06 -0.66
N ASN A 20 -0.59 -15.13 -1.43
CA ASN A 20 0.11 -15.45 -2.67
C ASN A 20 -0.69 -15.09 -3.92
N LYS A 21 -1.86 -14.46 -3.81
CA LYS A 21 -2.60 -14.01 -4.98
C LYS A 21 -1.79 -12.95 -5.71
N GLU A 22 -1.45 -13.20 -6.96
CA GLU A 22 -0.72 -12.30 -7.86
C GLU A 22 -1.67 -11.26 -8.50
N GLY A 23 -1.13 -10.37 -9.32
CA GLY A 23 -1.90 -9.33 -10.02
C GLY A 23 -2.00 -8.00 -9.27
N PHE A 24 -1.18 -7.79 -8.23
CA PHE A 24 -1.17 -6.52 -7.50
C PHE A 24 -0.16 -5.53 -8.06
N TYR A 25 -0.48 -4.24 -7.89
CA TYR A 25 0.39 -3.12 -8.21
C TYR A 25 0.52 -2.25 -6.99
N VAL A 26 1.70 -1.64 -6.80
CA VAL A 26 1.91 -0.56 -5.83
C VAL A 26 2.12 0.71 -6.62
N TYR A 27 1.39 1.76 -6.25
CA TYR A 27 1.40 3.05 -6.94
C TYR A 27 1.56 4.20 -5.95
N GLY A 28 2.05 5.32 -6.46
CA GLY A 28 2.07 6.61 -5.78
C GLY A 28 1.15 7.60 -6.49
N LEU A 29 0.52 8.51 -5.73
CA LEU A 29 -0.14 9.69 -6.29
C LEU A 29 0.78 10.90 -6.15
N TYR A 30 0.97 11.62 -7.25
CA TYR A 30 1.92 12.73 -7.38
C TYR A 30 1.19 14.01 -7.71
N LYS A 31 1.44 15.09 -6.97
CA LYS A 31 0.97 16.41 -7.39
C LYS A 31 1.64 16.81 -8.71
N PRO A 32 1.01 17.68 -9.53
CA PRO A 32 1.65 18.22 -10.72
C PRO A 32 3.07 18.74 -10.43
N GLY A 33 4.05 18.26 -11.20
CA GLY A 33 5.45 18.65 -11.05
C GLY A 33 6.18 18.06 -9.82
N ALA A 34 5.54 17.25 -8.98
CA ALA A 34 6.18 16.62 -7.84
C ALA A 34 7.05 15.42 -8.25
N THR A 35 8.20 15.29 -7.60
CA THR A 35 9.11 14.15 -7.75
C THR A 35 8.85 13.04 -6.72
N GLU A 36 8.07 13.33 -5.69
CA GLU A 36 7.71 12.40 -4.62
C GLU A 36 6.19 12.29 -4.47
N PRO A 37 5.66 11.08 -4.18
CA PRO A 37 4.23 10.89 -4.01
C PRO A 37 3.76 11.42 -2.66
N TYR A 38 2.54 11.95 -2.59
CA TYR A 38 1.89 12.31 -1.31
C TYR A 38 1.06 11.17 -0.73
N TYR A 39 0.73 10.15 -1.53
CA TYR A 39 0.01 8.95 -1.13
C TYR A 39 0.61 7.73 -1.82
N VAL A 40 0.72 6.62 -1.10
CA VAL A 40 1.10 5.32 -1.64
C VAL A 40 -0.02 4.33 -1.35
N GLY A 41 -0.42 3.56 -2.36
CA GLY A 41 -1.42 2.51 -2.20
C GLY A 41 -1.06 1.28 -3.03
N HIS A 42 -1.81 0.20 -2.80
CA HIS A 42 -1.79 -0.97 -3.69
C HIS A 42 -3.18 -1.23 -4.27
N THR A 43 -3.24 -1.92 -5.41
CA THR A 43 -4.48 -2.29 -6.09
C THR A 43 -4.30 -3.60 -6.85
N GLU A 44 -5.35 -4.41 -6.93
CA GLU A 44 -5.46 -5.53 -7.86
C GLU A 44 -6.02 -5.09 -9.24
N GLN A 45 -6.70 -3.94 -9.25
CA GLN A 45 -7.32 -3.39 -10.45
C GLN A 45 -6.26 -2.72 -11.33
N ASN A 46 -6.52 -2.67 -12.65
CA ASN A 46 -5.70 -1.89 -13.59
C ASN A 46 -5.48 -0.46 -13.05
N PRO A 47 -4.22 0.04 -13.00
CA PRO A 47 -3.87 1.36 -12.50
C PRO A 47 -4.78 2.50 -13.01
N LEU A 48 -5.15 2.48 -14.29
CA LEU A 48 -6.03 3.49 -14.91
C LEU A 48 -7.44 3.50 -14.30
N LYS A 49 -7.99 2.33 -13.97
CA LYS A 49 -9.29 2.23 -13.28
C LYS A 49 -9.20 2.74 -11.84
N ARG A 50 -8.04 2.56 -11.19
CA ARG A 50 -7.81 3.00 -9.82
C ARG A 50 -7.63 4.52 -9.73
N GLU A 51 -7.01 5.13 -10.74
CA GLU A 51 -6.92 6.58 -10.89
C GLU A 51 -8.31 7.24 -10.90
N GLY A 52 -9.23 6.74 -11.74
CA GLY A 52 -10.60 7.24 -11.79
C GLY A 52 -11.36 7.11 -10.45
N GLN A 53 -11.10 6.07 -9.65
CA GLN A 53 -11.68 5.96 -8.30
C GLN A 53 -11.12 7.01 -7.34
N HIS A 54 -9.84 7.36 -7.43
CA HIS A 54 -9.26 8.44 -6.63
C HIS A 54 -9.83 9.81 -7.02
N ALA A 55 -10.16 10.02 -8.30
CA ALA A 55 -10.87 11.21 -8.75
C ALA A 55 -12.22 11.36 -8.03
N GLY A 56 -13.00 10.28 -7.97
CA GLY A 56 -14.30 10.27 -7.29
C GLY A 56 -14.25 10.43 -5.76
N THR A 57 -13.10 10.18 -5.10
CA THR A 57 -12.95 10.35 -3.64
C THR A 57 -12.28 11.65 -3.23
N GLY A 58 -11.90 12.51 -4.19
CA GLY A 58 -11.16 13.74 -3.94
C GLY A 58 -9.69 13.54 -3.58
N ARG A 59 -9.18 12.30 -3.66
CA ARG A 59 -7.75 12.02 -3.47
C ARG A 59 -6.90 12.38 -4.68
N LEU A 60 -7.46 12.31 -5.89
CA LEU A 60 -6.71 12.61 -7.11
C LEU A 60 -6.56 14.13 -7.31
N GLY A 61 -7.66 14.88 -7.43
CA GLY A 61 -7.55 16.29 -7.86
C GLY A 61 -6.78 16.36 -9.18
N ASP A 62 -5.75 17.19 -9.25
CA ASP A 62 -4.82 17.29 -10.40
C ASP A 62 -3.65 16.30 -10.34
N ALA A 63 -3.67 15.34 -9.40
CA ALA A 63 -2.57 14.40 -9.24
C ALA A 63 -2.55 13.31 -10.30
N GLU A 64 -1.37 12.75 -10.51
CA GLU A 64 -1.11 11.63 -11.42
C GLU A 64 -0.84 10.35 -10.63
N LEU A 65 -1.42 9.24 -11.06
CA LEU A 65 -1.10 7.92 -10.54
C LEU A 65 0.10 7.32 -11.30
N ARG A 66 1.17 6.98 -10.57
CA ARG A 66 2.34 6.31 -11.13
C ARG A 66 2.59 4.96 -10.45
N VAL A 67 2.85 3.93 -11.24
CA VAL A 67 3.20 2.61 -10.72
C VAL A 67 4.64 2.65 -10.19
N LEU A 68 4.82 2.15 -8.96
CA LEU A 68 6.11 2.02 -8.28
C LEU A 68 6.64 0.58 -8.35
N LYS A 69 5.74 -0.41 -8.34
CA LYS A 69 6.08 -1.84 -8.38
C LYS A 69 4.93 -2.68 -8.91
N GLY A 70 5.25 -3.80 -9.56
CA GLY A 70 4.29 -4.83 -9.96
C GLY A 70 3.81 -4.74 -11.40
N GLU A 71 4.48 -3.96 -12.26
CA GLU A 71 4.15 -3.84 -13.69
C GLU A 71 4.14 -5.17 -14.45
N ASP A 72 4.89 -6.17 -13.95
CA ASP A 72 4.91 -7.54 -14.48
C ASP A 72 3.68 -8.37 -14.10
N GLY A 73 2.77 -7.83 -13.27
CA GLY A 73 1.56 -8.50 -12.79
C GLY A 73 1.83 -9.64 -11.80
N LYS A 74 3.08 -9.87 -11.39
CA LYS A 74 3.47 -11.03 -10.54
C LYS A 74 3.53 -10.68 -9.05
N LEU A 75 3.30 -9.43 -8.70
CA LEU A 75 3.37 -9.01 -7.31
C LEU A 75 2.21 -9.64 -6.52
N THR A 76 2.55 -10.42 -5.51
CA THR A 76 1.54 -11.01 -4.64
C THR A 76 0.95 -9.98 -3.68
N TYR A 77 -0.26 -10.24 -3.17
CA TYR A 77 -0.90 -9.40 -2.15
C TYR A 77 0.05 -9.10 -0.97
N SER A 78 0.71 -10.12 -0.43
CA SER A 78 1.59 -9.92 0.73
C SER A 78 2.86 -9.14 0.40
N GLN A 79 3.40 -9.28 -0.82
CA GLN A 79 4.50 -8.44 -1.30
C GLN A 79 4.04 -7.00 -1.49
N ALA A 80 2.88 -6.77 -2.11
CA ALA A 80 2.32 -5.45 -2.33
C ALA A 80 2.12 -4.68 -1.01
N LYS A 81 1.59 -5.33 0.04
CA LYS A 81 1.50 -4.75 1.39
C LYS A 81 2.86 -4.36 1.96
N GLY A 82 3.89 -5.17 1.70
CA GLY A 82 5.27 -4.90 2.12
C GLY A 82 5.86 -3.67 1.45
N TYR A 83 5.73 -3.57 0.12
CA TYR A 83 6.18 -2.42 -0.66
C TYR A 83 5.38 -1.15 -0.32
N GLU A 84 4.06 -1.25 -0.16
CA GLU A 84 3.21 -0.12 0.24
C GLU A 84 3.71 0.49 1.56
N GLN A 85 4.00 -0.34 2.56
CA GLN A 85 4.58 0.13 3.81
C GLN A 85 5.96 0.76 3.60
N ALA A 86 6.83 0.12 2.82
CA ALA A 86 8.20 0.58 2.60
C ALA A 86 8.24 1.93 1.87
N TYR A 87 7.48 2.08 0.77
CA TYR A 87 7.39 3.34 0.04
C TYR A 87 6.72 4.46 0.85
N ARG A 88 5.71 4.15 1.67
CA ARG A 88 5.15 5.12 2.64
C ARG A 88 6.24 5.66 3.57
N GLU A 89 7.14 4.82 4.07
CA GLU A 89 8.24 5.25 4.95
C GLU A 89 9.32 6.03 4.20
N LYS A 90 9.66 5.57 3.00
CA LYS A 90 10.62 6.25 2.11
C LYS A 90 10.19 7.68 1.82
N TYR A 91 8.94 7.86 1.41
CA TYR A 91 8.39 9.15 0.99
C TYR A 91 7.63 9.89 2.10
N LYS A 92 7.64 9.36 3.33
CA LYS A 92 7.01 9.94 4.52
C LYS A 92 5.55 10.37 4.29
N THR A 93 4.78 9.56 3.55
CA THR A 93 3.40 9.91 3.15
C THR A 93 2.37 9.81 4.27
N LYS A 94 2.79 9.47 5.50
CA LYS A 94 1.93 9.45 6.69
C LYS A 94 1.75 10.86 7.26
N THR A 95 0.86 11.64 6.67
CA THR A 95 0.64 13.05 7.02
C THR A 95 -0.80 13.30 7.48
N GLY A 96 -1.77 13.03 6.64
CA GLY A 96 -3.19 13.34 6.80
C GLY A 96 -3.87 13.25 5.42
N PHE A 97 -5.20 13.39 5.33
CA PHE A 97 -5.85 13.45 4.01
C PHE A 97 -5.31 14.63 3.18
N PRO A 98 -4.97 14.47 1.88
CA PRO A 98 -5.24 13.32 1.00
C PRO A 98 -4.17 12.20 1.01
N GLY A 99 -3.11 12.32 1.82
CA GLY A 99 -2.07 11.31 2.00
C GLY A 99 -2.49 10.06 2.81
N ASN A 100 -1.51 9.26 3.22
CA ASN A 100 -1.76 8.05 4.00
C ASN A 100 -2.14 8.40 5.43
N VAL A 101 -3.38 8.11 5.82
CA VAL A 101 -3.87 8.33 7.19
C VAL A 101 -3.63 7.14 8.13
N ILE A 102 -3.46 5.94 7.56
CA ILE A 102 -3.33 4.67 8.28
C ILE A 102 -2.08 3.91 7.83
N GLU A 103 -1.58 3.03 8.69
CA GLU A 103 -0.45 2.16 8.36
C GLU A 103 -0.92 1.03 7.42
N PRO A 104 -0.24 0.80 6.29
CA PRO A 104 -0.49 -0.34 5.43
C PRO A 104 -0.44 -1.69 6.15
N ILE A 105 0.50 -1.87 7.07
CA ILE A 105 0.64 -3.10 7.85
C ILE A 105 0.70 -2.81 9.34
N ASP A 106 0.15 -3.71 10.14
CA ASP A 106 0.41 -3.73 11.58
C ASP A 106 1.65 -4.61 11.85
N LYS A 107 2.75 -3.97 12.24
CA LYS A 107 4.03 -4.65 12.50
C LYS A 107 4.04 -5.42 13.81
N SER A 108 3.08 -5.18 14.70
CA SER A 108 2.97 -5.87 16.00
C SER A 108 2.26 -7.22 15.88
N ARG A 109 1.53 -7.45 14.78
CA ARG A 109 0.80 -8.71 14.55
C ARG A 109 1.73 -9.91 14.44
N THR A 110 1.45 -10.93 15.24
CA THR A 110 2.24 -12.16 15.34
C THR A 110 1.60 -13.38 14.68
N ASP A 111 0.37 -13.25 14.16
CA ASP A 111 -0.28 -14.28 13.37
C ASP A 111 0.42 -14.49 12.01
N SER A 112 0.15 -15.61 11.34
CA SER A 112 0.81 -15.98 10.09
C SER A 112 0.71 -14.92 8.98
N ARG A 113 -0.41 -14.19 8.91
CA ARG A 113 -0.61 -13.10 7.94
C ARG A 113 0.18 -11.85 8.31
N GLY A 114 0.15 -11.45 9.59
CA GLY A 114 1.00 -10.38 10.12
C GLY A 114 2.49 -10.62 9.88
N LYS A 115 2.98 -11.82 10.23
CA LYS A 115 4.36 -12.27 9.97
C LYS A 115 4.71 -12.25 8.49
N SER A 116 3.80 -12.69 7.61
CA SER A 116 4.01 -12.67 6.16
C SER A 116 4.19 -11.25 5.63
N HIS A 117 3.32 -10.31 6.03
CA HIS A 117 3.41 -8.92 5.62
C HIS A 117 4.69 -8.26 6.14
N TYR A 118 5.04 -8.49 7.41
CA TYR A 118 6.26 -7.93 7.99
C TYR A 118 7.54 -8.48 7.32
N ARG A 119 7.57 -9.77 6.97
CA ARG A 119 8.68 -10.35 6.20
C ARG A 119 8.85 -9.65 4.85
N ASN A 120 7.76 -9.49 4.10
CA ASN A 120 7.78 -8.83 2.79
C ASN A 120 8.14 -7.34 2.91
N TYR A 121 7.67 -6.65 3.95
CA TYR A 121 8.06 -5.28 4.24
C TYR A 121 9.57 -5.15 4.46
N ARG A 122 10.19 -6.04 5.25
CA ARG A 122 11.64 -6.01 5.46
C ARG A 122 12.42 -6.25 4.17
N ALA A 123 11.94 -7.18 3.32
CA ALA A 123 12.54 -7.43 2.01
C ALA A 123 12.43 -6.21 1.09
N ALA A 124 11.23 -5.62 0.98
CA ALA A 124 10.99 -4.42 0.19
C ALA A 124 11.81 -3.22 0.69
N ALA A 125 11.87 -3.00 2.00
CA ALA A 125 12.69 -1.95 2.61
C ALA A 125 14.17 -2.06 2.22
N LYS A 126 14.73 -3.29 2.29
CA LYS A 126 16.10 -3.57 1.87
C LYS A 126 16.31 -3.28 0.38
N GLU A 127 15.38 -3.71 -0.47
CA GLU A 127 15.46 -3.50 -1.92
C GLU A 127 15.43 -2.01 -2.30
N ILE A 128 14.56 -1.22 -1.68
CA ILE A 128 14.42 0.21 -2.01
C ILE A 128 15.41 1.12 -1.25
N GLY A 129 16.32 0.54 -0.47
CA GLY A 129 17.42 1.23 0.20
C GLY A 129 17.07 1.90 1.54
N ILE A 130 15.99 1.50 2.22
CA ILE A 130 15.62 2.06 3.53
C ILE A 130 15.84 1.06 4.67
N LYS A 131 16.15 1.57 5.86
CA LYS A 131 16.22 0.75 7.07
C LYS A 131 14.80 0.41 7.54
N PRO A 132 14.39 -0.87 7.63
CA PRO A 132 13.08 -1.23 8.12
C PRO A 132 12.94 -0.82 9.58
N THR A 133 11.88 -0.07 9.88
CA THR A 133 11.50 0.30 11.23
C THR A 133 10.98 -0.94 11.97
N LYS A 134 11.52 -1.17 13.18
CA LYS A 134 11.12 -2.28 14.04
C LYS A 134 9.67 -2.09 14.51
N SER A 135 8.96 -3.18 14.75
CA SER A 135 7.72 -3.13 15.52
C SER A 135 8.02 -2.59 16.93
N ARG A 136 7.18 -1.69 17.44
CA ARG A 136 7.17 -1.34 18.87
C ARG A 136 6.56 -2.54 19.60
N GLY A 137 7.38 -3.56 19.87
CA GLY A 137 6.87 -4.82 20.42
C GLY A 137 7.99 -5.80 20.75
N CYS A 138 9.03 -5.32 21.44
CA CYS A 138 9.90 -6.14 22.31
C CYS A 138 10.29 -5.24 23.48
N ILE A 139 9.68 -5.44 24.65
CA ILE A 139 10.29 -5.26 25.96
C ILE A 139 10.48 -6.68 26.49
#